data_AF-A0A1F8H4E4-F1
#
_entry.id   AF-A0A1F8H4E4-F1
#
_cell.length_a   1.000
_cell.length_b   1.000
_cell.length_c   1.000
_cell.angle_alpha   90.00
_cell.angle_beta   90.00
_cell.angle_gamma   90.00
#
_symmetry.space_group_name_H-M   'P 1'
#
loop_
_entity.id
_entity.type
_entity.pdbx_description
1 polymer ?
#
loop_
_entity_poly.entity_id
_entity_poly.type
_entity_poly.pdbx_seq_one_letter_code
_entity_poly.pdbx_strand_id
1 'polypeptide(L)'
;MPELRGFQLLPQTKKGLAAKEPSENRFVILAAALSAIVLALFLVGTLYASTLNKKIGNISQDIVELEKQRNPQAEKKLAVLSKQARQMSAVLDNHVFWTKALSIFSRLLQSQTQVKSFNAALSSNTLEFNGLVANYTVLAKQIAAFRSNNAIDDIALGEVHSTISGRLEFSMKILFKPDKFLKND
;
A
#
# COMPACT_ATOMS: atom_id res chain seq x y z
N MET A 1 -125.40 17.13 15.75
CA MET A 1 -125.73 15.80 15.18
C MET A 1 -125.11 15.70 13.80
N PRO A 2 -124.68 14.55 13.28
CA PRO A 2 -124.31 13.25 13.87
C PRO A 2 -122.84 12.86 13.50
N GLU A 3 -122.04 12.17 14.32
CA GLU A 3 -122.00 10.72 14.60
C GLU A 3 -121.93 9.84 13.34
N LEU A 4 -120.73 9.31 13.02
CA LEU A 4 -120.59 7.98 12.41
C LEU A 4 -119.34 7.30 12.97
N ARG A 5 -119.57 6.54 14.06
CA ARG A 5 -118.71 5.44 14.51
C ARG A 5 -118.82 4.27 13.53
N GLY A 6 -117.69 3.66 13.19
CA GLY A 6 -117.63 2.39 12.45
C GLY A 6 -116.36 1.61 12.80
N PHE A 7 -116.52 0.60 13.66
CA PHE A 7 -115.76 -0.63 13.92
C PHE A 7 -114.40 -0.84 13.18
N GLN A 8 -113.24 -0.97 13.84
CA GLN A 8 -112.70 -2.01 14.76
C GLN A 8 -111.93 -3.16 14.06
N LEU A 9 -110.85 -3.60 14.72
CA LEU A 9 -110.12 -4.88 14.60
C LEU A 9 -108.87 -4.95 13.70
N LEU A 10 -107.79 -4.29 14.09
CA LEU A 10 -106.45 -4.88 13.92
C LEU A 10 -105.62 -4.65 15.20
N PRO A 11 -105.07 -5.69 15.85
CA PRO A 11 -104.12 -5.48 16.93
C PRO A 11 -102.85 -4.86 16.33
N GLN A 12 -102.57 -3.61 16.69
CA GLN A 12 -101.29 -2.96 16.46
C GLN A 12 -100.26 -3.64 17.37
N THR A 13 -99.77 -4.80 16.96
CA THR A 13 -98.54 -5.37 17.49
C THR A 13 -97.41 -4.45 17.05
N LYS A 14 -97.14 -3.42 17.87
CA LYS A 14 -95.87 -2.71 17.82
C LYS A 14 -94.81 -3.72 18.23
N LYS A 15 -94.32 -4.51 17.26
CA LYS A 15 -92.97 -5.06 17.34
C LYS A 15 -92.09 -3.83 17.51
N GLY A 16 -91.66 -3.57 18.74
CA GLY A 16 -90.53 -2.72 18.99
C GLY A 16 -89.43 -3.28 18.12
N LEU A 17 -89.14 -2.57 17.03
CA LEU A 17 -87.93 -2.78 16.27
C LEU A 17 -86.85 -2.42 17.28
N ALA A 18 -86.37 -3.42 18.00
CA ALA A 18 -85.06 -3.36 18.63
C ALA A 18 -84.15 -3.02 17.47
N ALA A 19 -83.81 -1.74 17.36
CA ALA A 19 -82.80 -1.25 16.45
C ALA A 19 -81.54 -2.00 16.86
N LYS A 20 -81.29 -3.11 16.18
CA LYS A 20 -80.01 -3.79 16.26
C LYS A 20 -79.04 -2.77 15.69
N GLU A 21 -78.32 -2.09 16.56
CA GLU A 21 -77.29 -1.14 16.17
C GLU A 21 -76.45 -1.77 15.05
N PRO A 22 -76.37 -1.18 13.86
CA PRO A 22 -75.61 -1.76 12.79
C PRO A 22 -74.13 -1.53 13.13
N SER A 23 -73.49 -2.57 13.65
CA SER A 23 -72.05 -2.63 13.89
C SER A 23 -71.27 -2.76 12.56
N GLU A 24 -71.67 -2.03 11.51
CA GLU A 24 -71.30 -2.30 10.12
C GLU A 24 -70.49 -1.18 9.45
N ASN A 25 -70.05 -0.15 10.20
CA ASN A 25 -69.10 0.83 9.65
C ASN A 25 -67.69 0.68 10.24
N ARG A 26 -67.51 -0.19 11.24
CA ARG A 26 -66.22 -0.38 11.91
C ARG A 26 -65.17 -0.95 10.97
N PHE A 27 -65.54 -1.87 10.08
CA PHE A 27 -64.63 -2.45 9.08
C PHE A 27 -64.23 -1.45 7.99
N VAL A 28 -65.15 -0.62 7.52
CA VAL A 28 -64.86 0.42 6.51
C VAL A 28 -63.96 1.50 7.09
N ILE A 29 -64.21 1.94 8.32
CA ILE A 29 -63.35 2.91 9.03
C ILE A 29 -61.96 2.31 9.30
N LEU A 30 -61.89 1.03 9.70
CA LEU A 30 -60.62 0.34 9.91
C LEU A 30 -59.82 0.21 8.60
N ALA A 31 -60.48 -0.14 7.49
CA ALA A 31 -59.86 -0.25 6.18
C ALA A 31 -59.39 1.11 5.64
N ALA A 32 -60.18 2.18 5.85
CA ALA A 32 -59.78 3.54 5.50
C ALA A 32 -58.57 4.01 6.33
N ALA A 33 -58.54 3.70 7.63
CA ALA A 33 -57.41 4.01 8.50
C ALA A 33 -56.13 3.24 8.08
N LEU A 34 -56.26 1.94 7.79
CA LEU A 34 -55.15 1.12 7.27
C LEU A 34 -54.63 1.66 5.93
N SER A 35 -55.51 2.01 5.01
CA SER A 35 -55.13 2.60 3.72
C SER A 35 -54.40 3.93 3.89
N ALA A 36 -54.89 4.80 4.78
CA ALA A 36 -54.22 6.07 5.10
C ALA A 36 -52.82 5.86 5.69
N ILE A 37 -52.64 4.86 6.56
CA ILE A 37 -51.32 4.51 7.12
C ILE A 37 -50.38 4.00 6.02
N VAL A 38 -50.85 3.13 5.13
CA VAL A 38 -50.04 2.61 4.01
C VAL A 38 -49.62 3.75 3.07
N LEU A 39 -50.54 4.66 2.75
CA LEU A 39 -50.24 5.85 1.94
C LEU A 39 -49.24 6.78 2.63
N ALA A 40 -49.38 7.00 3.94
CA ALA A 40 -48.43 7.81 4.71
C ALA A 40 -47.03 7.17 4.71
N LEU A 41 -46.92 5.85 4.92
CA LEU A 41 -45.65 5.12 4.86
C LEU A 41 -45.02 5.18 3.47
N PHE A 42 -45.83 5.05 2.41
CA PHE A 42 -45.37 5.16 1.03
C PHE A 42 -44.82 6.57 0.72
N LEU A 43 -45.50 7.63 1.16
CA LEU A 43 -45.05 9.00 0.99
C LEU A 43 -43.75 9.28 1.75
N VAL A 44 -43.63 8.83 3.00
CA VAL A 44 -42.40 8.97 3.78
C VAL A 44 -41.25 8.20 3.13
N GLY A 45 -41.49 6.97 2.67
CA GLY A 45 -40.49 6.14 2.00
C GLY A 45 -39.98 6.75 0.69
N THR A 46 -40.87 7.30 -0.13
CA THR A 46 -40.50 7.95 -1.40
C THR A 46 -39.73 9.26 -1.20
N LEU A 47 -40.12 10.08 -0.21
CA LEU A 47 -39.37 11.27 0.16
C LEU A 47 -37.98 10.93 0.69
N TYR A 48 -37.87 9.93 1.57
CA TYR A 48 -36.58 9.48 2.09
C TYR A 48 -35.67 8.96 0.98
N ALA A 49 -36.19 8.11 0.08
CA ALA A 49 -35.46 7.62 -1.09
C ALA A 49 -34.99 8.77 -2.00
N SER A 50 -35.83 9.79 -2.20
CA SER A 50 -35.45 10.98 -2.96
C SER A 50 -34.30 11.76 -2.31
N THR A 51 -34.33 11.94 -0.98
CA THR A 51 -33.23 12.61 -0.27
C THR A 51 -31.93 11.81 -0.33
N LEU A 52 -32.00 10.47 -0.26
CA LEU A 52 -30.84 9.58 -0.38
C LEU A 52 -30.23 9.66 -1.77
N ASN A 53 -31.06 9.62 -2.82
CA ASN A 53 -30.60 9.78 -4.20
C ASN A 53 -29.96 11.15 -4.45
N LYS A 54 -30.50 12.23 -3.87
CA LYS A 54 -29.87 13.56 -3.94
C LYS A 54 -28.50 13.59 -3.25
N LYS A 55 -28.35 12.95 -2.09
CA LYS A 55 -27.05 12.86 -1.40
C LYS A 55 -26.02 12.08 -2.23
N ILE A 56 -26.43 10.96 -2.83
CA ILE A 56 -25.57 10.18 -3.72
C ILE A 56 -25.16 11.00 -4.95
N GLY A 57 -26.10 11.76 -5.53
CA GLY A 57 -25.84 12.67 -6.64
C GLY A 57 -24.81 13.74 -6.29
N ASN A 58 -24.97 14.40 -5.13
CA ASN A 58 -24.04 15.42 -4.67
C ASN A 58 -22.64 14.86 -4.40
N ILE A 59 -22.54 13.72 -3.70
CA ILE A 59 -21.24 13.05 -3.45
C ILE A 59 -20.57 12.66 -4.77
N SER A 60 -21.34 12.20 -5.75
CA SER A 60 -20.81 11.86 -7.08
C SER A 60 -20.29 13.10 -7.80
N GLN A 61 -20.96 14.25 -7.66
CA GLN A 61 -20.51 15.52 -8.21
C GLN A 61 -19.24 16.03 -7.52
N ASP A 62 -19.17 15.93 -6.19
CA ASP A 62 -17.99 16.30 -5.40
C ASP A 62 -16.76 15.46 -5.83
N ILE A 63 -16.94 14.14 -6.04
CA ILE A 63 -15.88 13.26 -6.53
C ILE A 63 -15.40 13.71 -7.92
N VAL A 64 -16.32 13.99 -8.84
CA VAL A 64 -15.97 14.46 -10.20
C VAL A 64 -15.27 15.81 -10.15
N GLU A 65 -15.64 16.71 -9.24
CA GLU A 65 -14.99 18.00 -9.07
C GLU A 65 -13.58 17.86 -8.48
N LEU A 66 -13.39 16.99 -7.49
CA LEU A 66 -12.08 16.64 -6.95
C LEU A 66 -11.19 15.97 -8.02
N GLU A 67 -11.75 15.11 -8.87
CA GLU A 67 -11.02 14.48 -9.97
C GLU A 67 -10.62 15.48 -11.06
N LYS A 68 -11.44 16.51 -11.32
CA LYS A 68 -11.09 17.61 -12.23
C LYS A 68 -9.97 18.49 -11.69
N GLN A 69 -9.84 18.62 -10.37
CA GLN A 69 -8.75 19.35 -9.73
C GLN A 69 -7.45 18.52 -9.69
N ARG A 70 -7.51 17.19 -9.76
CA ARG A 70 -6.32 16.36 -9.97
C ARG A 70 -5.80 16.52 -11.39
N ASN A 71 -4.49 16.74 -11.49
CA ASN A 71 -3.78 16.59 -12.76
C ASN A 71 -3.10 15.21 -12.78
N PRO A 72 -3.75 14.16 -13.33
CA PRO A 72 -3.21 12.80 -13.32
C PRO A 72 -1.88 12.69 -14.08
N GLN A 73 -1.58 13.62 -14.99
CA GLN A 73 -0.28 13.67 -15.65
C GLN A 73 0.82 14.23 -14.72
N ALA A 74 0.51 15.24 -13.92
CA ALA A 74 1.47 15.79 -12.95
C ALA A 74 1.79 14.78 -11.84
N GLU A 75 0.80 14.06 -11.33
CA GLU A 75 1.00 13.02 -10.32
C GLU A 75 1.85 11.85 -10.84
N LYS A 76 1.57 11.38 -12.07
CA LYS A 76 2.40 10.35 -12.71
C LYS A 76 3.84 10.84 -12.91
N LYS A 77 4.03 12.10 -13.32
CA LYS A 77 5.36 12.70 -13.45
C LYS A 77 6.09 12.81 -12.12
N LEU A 78 5.41 13.21 -11.03
CA LEU A 78 5.97 13.26 -9.68
C LEU A 78 6.35 11.87 -9.15
N ALA A 79 5.52 10.85 -9.41
CA ALA A 79 5.82 9.48 -9.05
C ALA A 79 7.06 8.95 -9.81
N VAL A 80 7.16 9.23 -11.11
CA VAL A 80 8.34 8.88 -11.90
C VAL A 80 9.59 9.64 -11.42
N LEU A 81 9.47 10.94 -11.16
CA LEU A 81 10.57 11.76 -10.65
C LEU A 81 11.09 11.25 -9.30
N SER A 82 10.20 10.92 -8.36
CA SER A 82 10.60 10.39 -7.06
C SER A 82 11.31 9.05 -7.17
N LYS A 83 10.87 8.19 -8.11
CA LYS A 83 11.54 6.91 -8.40
C LYS A 83 12.92 7.14 -9.01
N GLN A 84 13.04 8.06 -9.96
CA GLN A 84 14.31 8.43 -10.60
C GLN A 84 15.28 9.05 -9.59
N ALA A 85 14.81 9.92 -8.70
CA ALA A 85 15.63 10.52 -7.65
C ALA A 85 16.18 9.47 -6.68
N ARG A 86 15.35 8.52 -6.22
CA ARG A 86 15.80 7.41 -5.36
C ARG A 86 16.83 6.53 -6.05
N GLN A 87 16.63 6.21 -7.32
CA GLN A 87 17.59 5.43 -8.10
C GLN A 87 18.91 6.18 -8.27
N MET A 88 18.85 7.49 -8.52
CA MET A 88 20.03 8.33 -8.68
C MET A 88 20.81 8.47 -7.37
N SER A 89 20.14 8.66 -6.22
CA SER A 89 20.78 8.67 -4.90
C SER A 89 21.50 7.36 -4.61
N ALA A 90 20.85 6.22 -4.87
CA ALA A 90 21.48 4.91 -4.70
C ALA A 90 22.72 4.76 -5.58
N VAL A 91 22.66 5.18 -6.86
CA VAL A 91 23.83 5.13 -7.76
C VAL A 91 24.95 6.06 -7.27
N LEU A 92 24.63 7.27 -6.80
CA LEU A 92 25.62 8.22 -6.29
C LEU A 92 26.36 7.69 -5.06
N ASP A 93 25.62 7.19 -4.06
CA ASP A 93 26.21 6.69 -2.82
C ASP A 93 27.10 5.47 -3.10
N ASN A 94 26.63 4.58 -3.98
CA ASN A 94 27.39 3.40 -4.41
C ASN A 94 28.66 3.78 -5.16
N HIS A 95 28.58 4.79 -6.03
CA HIS A 95 29.73 5.28 -6.78
C HIS A 95 30.78 5.91 -5.86
N VAL A 96 30.37 6.71 -4.88
CA VAL A 96 31.28 7.32 -3.90
C VAL A 96 31.96 6.27 -3.03
N PHE A 97 31.20 5.27 -2.56
CA PHE A 97 31.75 4.16 -1.77
C PHE A 97 32.81 3.39 -2.57
N TRP A 98 32.46 2.88 -3.77
CA TRP A 98 33.37 2.05 -4.56
C TRP A 98 34.57 2.81 -5.11
N THR A 99 34.42 4.08 -5.46
CA THR A 99 35.55 4.90 -5.91
C THR A 99 36.61 5.03 -4.80
N LYS A 100 36.18 5.28 -3.56
CA LYS A 100 37.10 5.35 -2.41
C LYS A 100 37.67 3.97 -2.06
N ALA A 101 36.85 2.93 -2.03
CA ALA A 101 37.29 1.57 -1.73
C ALA A 101 38.32 1.06 -2.74
N LEU A 102 38.08 1.26 -4.04
CA LEU A 102 39.01 0.90 -5.11
C LEU A 102 40.30 1.73 -5.07
N SER A 103 40.23 3.00 -4.67
CA SER A 103 41.43 3.83 -4.47
C SER A 103 42.30 3.32 -3.32
N ILE A 104 41.69 2.89 -2.20
CA ILE A 104 42.44 2.27 -1.10
C ILE A 104 43.02 0.93 -1.55
N PHE A 105 42.21 0.11 -2.22
CA PHE A 105 42.65 -1.18 -2.75
C PHE A 105 43.88 -1.03 -3.66
N SER A 106 43.83 -0.11 -4.64
CA SER A 106 44.95 0.12 -5.57
C SER A 106 46.20 0.65 -4.87
N ARG A 107 46.05 1.46 -3.83
CA ARG A 107 47.17 1.96 -3.03
C ARG A 107 47.84 0.89 -2.16
N LEU A 108 47.07 -0.10 -1.71
CA LEU A 108 47.55 -1.18 -0.84
C LEU A 108 48.05 -2.40 -1.61
N LEU A 109 47.80 -2.47 -2.93
CA LEU A 109 48.37 -3.51 -3.78
C LEU A 109 49.90 -3.41 -3.79
N GLN A 110 50.56 -4.52 -3.48
CA GLN A 110 52.01 -4.66 -3.57
C GLN A 110 52.42 -4.63 -5.04
N SER A 111 53.58 -4.04 -5.33
CA SER A 111 54.12 -3.92 -6.70
C SER A 111 54.37 -5.26 -7.40
N GLN A 112 54.44 -6.35 -6.64
CA GLN A 112 54.66 -7.72 -7.14
C GLN A 112 53.36 -8.56 -7.16
N THR A 113 52.20 -7.93 -6.99
CA THR A 113 50.88 -8.57 -7.07
C THR A 113 50.20 -8.18 -8.37
N GLN A 114 49.93 -9.17 -9.22
CA GLN A 114 49.17 -8.97 -10.46
C GLN A 114 47.73 -9.41 -10.25
N VAL A 115 46.76 -8.50 -10.37
CA VAL A 115 45.34 -8.83 -10.28
C VAL A 115 44.85 -9.41 -11.61
N LYS A 116 44.24 -10.61 -11.59
CA LYS A 116 43.61 -11.23 -12.76
C LYS A 116 42.15 -10.83 -12.91
N SER A 117 41.42 -10.88 -11.81
CA SER A 117 40.00 -10.55 -11.76
C SER A 117 39.66 -10.00 -10.39
N PHE A 118 38.61 -9.18 -10.34
CA PHE A 118 38.02 -8.74 -9.09
C PHE A 118 36.51 -8.61 -9.26
N ASN A 119 35.80 -8.77 -8.15
CA ASN A 119 34.36 -8.64 -8.03
C ASN A 119 34.05 -7.79 -6.79
N ALA A 120 33.19 -6.80 -6.96
CA ALA A 120 32.83 -5.85 -5.93
C ALA A 120 31.33 -5.98 -5.64
N ALA A 121 30.98 -6.46 -4.44
CA ALA A 121 29.60 -6.67 -4.02
C ALA A 121 29.20 -5.65 -2.95
N LEU A 122 28.34 -4.72 -3.32
CA LEU A 122 27.88 -3.65 -2.43
C LEU A 122 27.01 -4.18 -1.29
N SER A 123 26.14 -5.16 -1.56
CA SER A 123 25.22 -5.73 -0.56
C SER A 123 25.96 -6.28 0.66
N SER A 124 27.20 -6.73 0.48
CA SER A 124 28.06 -7.27 1.53
C SER A 124 29.26 -6.38 1.85
N ASN A 125 29.44 -5.24 1.18
CA ASN A 125 30.65 -4.39 1.26
C ASN A 125 31.95 -5.19 1.07
N THR A 126 31.91 -6.24 0.22
CA THR A 126 33.05 -7.13 0.00
C THR A 126 33.66 -6.93 -1.37
N LEU A 127 34.99 -6.89 -1.42
CA LEU A 127 35.75 -7.02 -2.65
C LEU A 127 36.46 -8.37 -2.66
N GLU A 128 36.14 -9.18 -3.65
CA GLU A 128 36.80 -10.44 -3.94
C GLU A 128 37.75 -10.22 -5.11
N PHE A 129 38.99 -10.72 -5.04
CA PHE A 129 39.90 -10.64 -6.16
C PHE A 129 40.82 -11.85 -6.23
N ASN A 130 41.20 -12.18 -7.46
CA ASN A 130 42.17 -13.22 -7.75
C ASN A 130 43.45 -12.56 -8.24
N GLY A 131 44.58 -12.97 -7.68
CA GLY A 131 45.88 -12.40 -7.97
C GLY A 131 46.97 -13.44 -8.18
N LEU A 132 48.04 -13.03 -8.85
CA LEU A 132 49.29 -13.75 -9.00
C LEU A 132 50.39 -13.03 -8.25
N VAL A 133 51.19 -13.76 -7.48
CA VAL A 133 52.36 -13.26 -6.76
C VAL A 133 53.57 -14.15 -6.98
N ALA A 134 54.76 -13.59 -6.80
CA ALA A 134 56.02 -14.29 -7.04
C ALA A 134 56.26 -15.42 -6.03
N ASN A 135 55.89 -15.25 -4.77
CA ASN A 135 56.11 -16.23 -3.70
C ASN A 135 55.21 -15.95 -2.48
N TYR A 136 55.23 -16.87 -1.50
CA TYR A 136 54.44 -16.77 -0.27
C TYR A 136 54.80 -15.54 0.58
N THR A 137 56.04 -15.05 0.49
CA THR A 137 56.48 -13.84 1.20
C THR A 137 55.77 -12.60 0.67
N VAL A 138 55.60 -12.50 -0.65
CA VAL A 138 54.83 -11.39 -1.26
C VAL A 138 53.35 -11.50 -0.88
N LEU A 139 52.79 -12.71 -0.85
CA LEU A 139 51.41 -12.93 -0.39
C LEU A 139 51.21 -12.49 1.07
N ALA A 140 52.12 -12.87 1.97
CA ALA A 140 52.06 -12.47 3.37
C ALA A 140 52.16 -10.94 3.54
N LYS A 141 53.05 -10.28 2.78
CA LYS A 141 53.15 -8.82 2.75
C LYS A 141 51.86 -8.16 2.23
N GLN A 142 51.21 -8.74 1.21
CA GLN A 142 49.95 -8.25 0.70
C GLN A 142 48.84 -8.33 1.75
N ILE A 143 48.72 -9.46 2.45
CA ILE A 143 47.74 -9.65 3.53
C ILE A 143 48.01 -8.65 4.67
N ALA A 144 49.28 -8.47 5.06
CA ALA A 144 49.66 -7.52 6.10
C ALA A 144 49.34 -6.07 5.72
N ALA A 145 49.56 -5.68 4.46
CA ALA A 145 49.22 -4.35 3.96
C ALA A 145 47.72 -4.07 4.10
N PHE A 146 46.87 -5.03 3.73
CA PHE A 146 45.42 -4.90 3.91
C PHE A 146 45.01 -4.90 5.38
N ARG A 147 45.57 -5.79 6.23
CA ARG A 147 45.26 -5.83 7.67
C ARG A 147 45.65 -4.55 8.42
N SER A 148 46.67 -3.85 7.95
CA SER A 148 47.15 -2.61 8.59
C SER A 148 46.25 -1.39 8.35
N ASN A 149 45.29 -1.47 7.44
CA ASN A 149 44.47 -0.32 7.06
C ASN A 149 43.17 -0.24 7.87
N ASN A 150 42.93 0.92 8.52
CA ASN A 150 41.75 1.17 9.35
C ASN A 150 40.41 1.11 8.60
N ALA A 151 40.41 1.18 7.26
CA ALA A 151 39.20 1.13 6.44
C ALA A 151 38.75 -0.31 6.12
N ILE A 152 39.59 -1.30 6.43
CA ILE A 152 39.31 -2.72 6.25
C ILE A 152 38.85 -3.31 7.59
N ASP A 153 37.80 -4.10 7.54
CA ASP A 153 37.23 -4.78 8.72
C ASP A 153 37.80 -6.19 8.87
N ASP A 154 37.72 -6.97 7.80
CA ASP A 154 38.19 -8.34 7.78
C ASP A 154 38.75 -8.73 6.41
N ILE A 155 39.60 -9.75 6.40
CA ILE A 155 40.23 -10.32 5.21
C ILE A 155 40.20 -11.83 5.31
N ALA A 156 39.58 -12.47 4.32
CA ALA A 156 39.60 -13.91 4.15
C ALA A 156 40.49 -14.28 2.95
N LEU A 157 41.50 -15.09 3.21
CA LEU A 157 42.29 -15.74 2.17
C LEU A 157 41.53 -16.98 1.70
N GLY A 158 41.27 -17.06 0.40
CA GLY A 158 40.67 -18.22 -0.23
C GLY A 158 41.75 -19.20 -0.70
N GLU A 159 41.50 -19.83 -1.84
CA GLU A 159 42.41 -20.80 -2.42
C GLU A 159 43.77 -20.18 -2.78
N VAL A 160 44.84 -20.94 -2.57
CA VAL A 160 46.21 -20.60 -3.00
C VAL A 160 46.78 -21.79 -3.75
N HIS A 161 47.16 -21.61 -5.02
CA HIS A 161 47.67 -22.65 -5.89
C HIS A 161 49.01 -22.23 -6.51
N SER A 162 49.96 -23.16 -6.60
CA SER A 162 51.20 -22.92 -7.33
C SER A 162 50.99 -23.20 -8.81
N THR A 163 51.34 -22.23 -9.64
CA THR A 163 51.35 -22.39 -11.10
C THR A 163 52.62 -23.12 -11.54
N ILE A 164 52.57 -23.78 -12.70
CA ILE A 164 53.72 -24.47 -13.33
C ILE A 164 54.90 -23.49 -13.56
N SER A 165 54.62 -22.19 -13.69
CA SER A 165 55.62 -21.12 -13.82
C SER A 165 56.33 -20.74 -12.51
N GLY A 166 56.02 -21.42 -11.39
CA GLY A 166 56.59 -21.14 -10.07
C GLY A 166 55.99 -19.92 -9.36
N ARG A 167 54.93 -19.31 -9.92
CA ARG A 167 54.16 -18.22 -9.30
C ARG A 167 52.98 -18.78 -8.50
N LEU A 168 52.53 -18.04 -7.50
CA LEU A 168 51.36 -18.41 -6.70
C LEU A 168 50.14 -17.63 -7.16
N GLU A 169 49.07 -18.35 -7.45
CA GLU A 169 47.74 -17.80 -7.66
C GLU A 169 46.96 -17.87 -6.36
N PHE A 170 46.27 -16.79 -6.00
CA PHE A 170 45.47 -16.74 -4.78
C PHE A 170 44.14 -16.02 -5.02
N SER A 171 43.14 -16.39 -4.22
CA SER A 171 41.88 -15.64 -4.09
C SER A 171 41.80 -14.98 -2.72
N MET A 172 41.25 -13.78 -2.65
CA MET A 172 41.11 -13.04 -1.40
C MET A 172 39.81 -12.24 -1.37
N LYS A 173 39.12 -12.27 -0.24
CA LYS A 173 37.95 -11.46 0.07
C LYS A 173 38.33 -10.42 1.13
N ILE A 174 38.01 -9.16 0.85
CA ILE A 174 38.21 -8.01 1.75
C ILE A 174 36.83 -7.46 2.12
N LEU A 175 36.58 -7.29 3.41
CA LEU A 175 35.40 -6.62 3.94
C LEU A 175 35.74 -5.18 4.32
N PHE A 176 35.01 -4.20 3.79
CA PHE A 176 35.23 -2.79 4.08
C PHE A 176 34.28 -2.27 5.18
N LYS A 177 34.77 -1.34 6.02
CA LYS A 177 33.96 -0.67 7.05
C LYS A 177 33.12 0.45 6.45
N PRO A 178 31.78 0.32 6.30
CA PRO A 178 30.95 1.34 5.66
C PRO A 178 31.06 2.73 6.30
N ASP A 179 31.22 2.79 7.62
CA ASP A 179 31.32 4.03 8.43
C ASP A 179 32.54 4.90 8.08
N LYS A 180 33.54 4.34 7.40
CA LYS A 180 34.74 5.09 6.96
C LYS A 180 34.59 5.68 5.56
N PHE A 181 33.55 5.32 4.82
CA PHE A 181 33.38 5.70 3.42
C PHE A 181 32.15 6.60 3.18
N LEU A 182 31.08 6.36 3.94
CA LEU A 182 29.88 7.18 3.94
C LEU A 182 30.08 8.39 4.84
N LYS A 183 29.69 9.57 4.35
CA LYS A 183 29.84 10.82 5.07
C LYS A 183 28.93 10.77 6.31
N ASN A 184 29.50 10.87 7.50
CA ASN A 184 28.72 11.26 8.69
C ASN A 184 28.16 12.65 8.39
N ASP A 185 26.86 12.75 8.22
CA ASP A 185 26.12 13.99 8.53
C ASP A 185 25.79 13.98 10.02
#